data_AF-A0AAU1CGL8-F1
#
_entry.id   AF-A0AAU1CGL8-F1
#
_cell.length_a   1.000
_cell.length_b   1.000
_cell.length_c   1.000
_cell.angle_alpha   90.00
_cell.angle_beta   90.00
_cell.angle_gamma   90.00
#
_symmetry.space_group_name_H-M   'P 1'
#
loop_
_entity.id
_entity.type
_entity.pdbx_description
1 polymer ?
#
loop_
_entity_poly.entity_id
_entity_poly.type
_entity_poly.pdbx_seq_one_letter_code
_entity_poly.pdbx_strand_id
1 'polypeptide(L)'
;MTDTEAPAEPASAAPDAPEAPDAPRPPLVRRLLRSRTVRAATAAALAGVLLGAGTVAWRTDTLPLLGPSPCWDSLGSGSMESLFGDRRTEVEEQSLNNDPMGDGGSYGQCRITSYEGDRARRQVTVNVRRLDGLRGTDSQDWPSEFLSSGMVPLGEGLPGMTSSSRAWIALPQACTGRDDFTGPTVVDIGMGRADFEVSSEYTLRDRAALTGALIDAVNGVIEDFGCSGTYQEPRDLDAPVDWDTARTSGFCGIKGLTLPAAYRKDLRETRVSGEGGPARICEAGYDFDEKTVRLTTVTDPVLAEIYASDALHSGAPVKGTGGYGKVGGNRAVYRAVCQTGQVMFVLEQLRPAGPGTRFSFTHDLLPAYAAAEAERIGCAPQKLTFPTS
;
A
#
# COMPACT_ATOMS: atom_id res chain seq x y z
N MET A 1 38.98 1.30 55.07
CA MET A 1 40.29 1.78 54.57
C MET A 1 40.11 3.24 54.23
N THR A 2 40.58 4.04 55.19
CA THR A 2 40.92 5.47 55.10
C THR A 2 42.08 5.62 54.07
N ASP A 3 42.42 6.77 53.49
CA ASP A 3 42.71 8.05 54.13
C ASP A 3 42.49 9.25 53.19
N THR A 4 42.05 10.32 53.84
CA THR A 4 42.07 11.75 53.51
C THR A 4 43.48 12.30 53.80
N GLU A 5 43.99 13.31 53.08
CA GLU A 5 44.52 14.56 53.68
C GLU A 5 44.87 15.63 52.64
N ALA A 6 44.41 16.87 52.92
CA ALA A 6 44.80 18.15 52.28
C ALA A 6 46.14 18.65 52.89
N PRO A 7 46.69 19.88 52.64
CA PRO A 7 46.07 21.19 52.92
C PRO A 7 46.59 22.29 51.93
N ALA A 8 46.46 23.62 52.04
CA ALA A 8 45.88 24.58 52.98
C ALA A 8 45.76 25.94 52.24
N GLU A 9 44.79 26.73 52.72
CA GLU A 9 44.51 28.15 52.45
C GLU A 9 45.56 29.09 53.12
N PRO A 10 45.57 30.44 52.90
CA PRO A 10 44.62 31.29 53.64
C PRO A 10 44.12 32.61 52.98
N ALA A 11 42.86 32.88 53.29
CA ALA A 11 42.15 34.12 53.63
C ALA A 11 42.89 35.48 53.77
N SER A 12 42.22 36.55 53.34
CA SER A 12 41.58 37.57 54.21
C SER A 12 41.80 39.06 53.86
N ALA A 13 40.73 39.83 54.09
CA ALA A 13 40.62 41.27 54.43
C ALA A 13 40.41 42.32 53.31
N ALA A 14 39.17 42.84 53.27
CA ALA A 14 38.78 44.22 52.91
C ALA A 14 39.14 45.21 54.07
N PRO A 15 38.79 46.53 54.10
CA PRO A 15 37.98 47.39 53.21
C PRO A 15 38.56 48.81 52.97
N ASP A 16 37.87 49.67 52.19
CA ASP A 16 37.54 51.08 52.55
C ASP A 16 36.92 51.86 51.36
N ALA A 17 35.98 52.75 51.69
CA ALA A 17 35.37 53.80 50.86
C ALA A 17 35.44 55.11 51.69
N PRO A 18 35.03 56.33 51.23
CA PRO A 18 34.80 56.92 49.90
C PRO A 18 35.49 58.30 49.70
N GLU A 19 35.52 58.88 48.48
CA GLU A 19 35.37 60.34 48.24
C GLU A 19 35.16 60.68 46.74
N ALA A 20 34.36 61.70 46.45
CA ALA A 20 34.05 62.29 45.13
C ALA A 20 34.42 63.80 45.16
N PRO A 21 34.27 64.64 44.11
CA PRO A 21 34.00 64.46 42.67
C PRO A 21 34.98 65.25 41.75
N ASP A 22 34.96 65.05 40.42
CA ASP A 22 35.08 66.17 39.46
C ASP A 22 34.66 65.77 38.03
N ALA A 23 33.99 66.69 37.34
CA ALA A 23 33.23 66.48 36.11
C ALA A 23 34.04 66.87 34.83
N PRO A 24 33.49 66.79 33.59
CA PRO A 24 34.01 65.92 32.54
C PRO A 24 34.60 66.66 31.32
N ARG A 25 35.47 66.01 30.53
CA ARG A 25 35.71 66.37 29.12
C ARG A 25 35.86 65.13 28.23
N PRO A 26 35.12 65.04 27.11
CA PRO A 26 35.08 63.86 26.24
C PRO A 26 36.13 63.98 25.12
N PRO A 27 36.59 62.84 24.55
CA PRO A 27 36.94 62.93 23.14
C PRO A 27 36.56 61.74 22.23
N LEU A 28 36.29 62.16 20.99
CA LEU A 28 36.61 61.56 19.69
C LEU A 28 35.65 60.57 19.02
N VAL A 29 34.85 59.76 19.72
CA VAL A 29 33.96 58.81 19.00
C VAL A 29 32.73 59.51 18.40
N ARG A 30 32.36 60.70 18.91
CA ARG A 30 31.20 61.49 18.43
C ARG A 30 31.41 62.23 17.11
N ARG A 31 32.57 62.14 16.46
CA ARG A 31 32.85 62.84 15.19
C ARG A 31 32.65 61.99 13.93
N LEU A 32 32.35 60.70 14.06
CA LEU A 32 32.18 59.79 12.91
C LEU A 32 30.72 59.45 12.54
N LEU A 33 29.71 59.95 13.27
CA LEU A 33 28.28 59.67 12.99
C LEU A 33 27.54 60.84 12.32
N ARG A 34 28.24 61.65 11.53
CA ARG A 34 27.69 62.82 10.81
C ARG A 34 27.88 62.79 9.29
N SER A 35 27.90 61.62 8.66
CA SER A 35 27.72 61.50 7.21
C SER A 35 26.32 60.96 6.89
N ARG A 36 25.54 61.73 6.12
CA ARG A 36 24.18 61.38 5.68
C ARG A 36 24.13 60.20 4.71
N THR A 37 25.27 59.75 4.19
CA THR A 37 25.39 58.64 3.23
C THR A 37 25.56 57.26 3.88
N VAL A 38 25.84 57.16 5.18
CA VAL A 38 25.99 55.88 5.89
C VAL A 38 24.68 55.40 6.55
N ARG A 39 23.70 56.30 6.74
CA ARG A 39 22.36 55.92 7.23
C ARG A 39 21.47 55.25 6.18
N ALA A 40 21.77 55.40 4.89
CA ALA A 40 21.04 54.70 3.82
C ALA A 40 21.51 53.25 3.63
N ALA A 41 22.77 52.93 4.00
CA ALA A 41 23.34 51.60 3.81
C ALA A 41 23.07 50.63 4.98
N THR A 42 22.65 51.12 6.15
CA THR A 42 22.37 50.29 7.34
C THR A 42 20.89 49.91 7.50
N ALA A 43 19.96 50.56 6.79
CA ALA A 43 18.56 50.15 6.75
C ALA A 43 18.29 49.07 5.68
N ALA A 44 19.11 48.98 4.62
CA ALA A 44 18.98 47.95 3.60
C ALA A 44 19.62 46.60 4.00
N ALA A 45 20.65 46.62 4.85
CA ALA A 45 21.34 45.40 5.29
C ALA A 45 20.61 44.65 6.43
N LEU A 46 19.73 45.32 7.18
CA LEU A 46 18.86 44.67 8.18
C LEU A 46 17.51 44.19 7.61
N ALA A 47 17.08 44.73 6.46
CA ALA A 47 15.93 44.20 5.72
C ALA A 47 16.29 42.97 4.87
N GLY A 48 17.52 42.87 4.36
CA GLY A 48 17.97 41.71 3.55
C GLY A 48 18.21 40.43 4.33
N VAL A 49 18.58 40.51 5.61
CA VAL A 49 18.85 39.32 6.44
C VAL A 49 17.61 38.81 7.18
N LEU A 50 16.61 39.66 7.42
CA LEU A 50 15.29 39.22 7.91
C LEU A 50 14.38 38.66 6.81
N LEU A 51 14.73 38.86 5.52
CA LEU A 51 14.09 38.20 4.38
C LEU A 51 14.80 36.90 3.94
N GLY A 52 15.97 36.59 4.51
CA GLY A 52 16.75 35.39 4.18
C GLY A 52 16.52 34.18 5.08
N ALA A 53 15.91 34.36 6.25
CA ALA A 53 15.57 33.29 7.20
C ALA A 53 14.04 33.08 7.37
N GLY A 54 13.22 33.86 6.66
CA GLY A 54 11.75 33.83 6.76
C GLY A 54 11.03 33.12 5.61
N THR A 55 11.74 32.61 4.59
CA THR A 55 11.13 32.08 3.36
C THR A 55 11.01 30.57 3.30
N VAL A 56 11.51 29.82 4.29
CA VAL A 56 11.35 28.36 4.36
C VAL A 56 10.24 27.92 5.32
N ALA A 57 9.64 28.85 6.06
CA ALA A 57 8.57 28.55 7.03
C ALA A 57 7.15 28.86 6.51
N TRP A 58 7.00 29.41 5.30
CA TRP A 58 5.68 29.77 4.75
C TRP A 58 4.98 28.64 3.97
N ARG A 59 5.44 27.40 4.11
CA ARG A 59 4.76 26.24 3.51
C ARG A 59 4.02 25.36 4.52
N THR A 60 3.81 25.85 5.74
CA THR A 60 2.90 25.20 6.68
C THR A 60 1.60 26.00 6.73
N ASP A 61 0.61 25.53 5.98
CA ASP A 61 -0.81 25.89 6.11
C ASP A 61 -1.33 25.49 7.51
N THR A 62 -0.83 26.14 8.56
CA THR A 62 -1.22 25.90 9.96
C THR A 62 -2.38 26.79 10.38
N LEU A 63 -3.41 26.88 9.52
CA LEU A 63 -4.77 27.15 9.97
C LEU A 63 -5.53 25.82 9.87
N PRO A 64 -5.78 25.13 10.99
CA PRO A 64 -6.23 23.73 11.00
C PRO A 64 -7.68 23.51 10.51
N LEU A 65 -8.31 24.51 9.89
CA LEU A 65 -9.71 24.45 9.46
C LEU A 65 -9.97 24.88 8.01
N LEU A 66 -8.95 25.32 7.26
CA LEU A 66 -9.15 25.84 5.89
C LEU A 66 -8.09 25.41 4.86
N GLY A 67 -7.13 24.55 5.24
CA GLY A 67 -6.21 23.95 4.29
C GLY A 67 -6.91 22.85 3.47
N PRO A 68 -6.45 22.55 2.25
CA PRO A 68 -6.97 21.42 1.48
C PRO A 68 -6.76 20.12 2.25
N SER A 69 -7.71 19.20 2.11
CA SER A 69 -7.61 17.87 2.71
C SER A 69 -6.44 17.11 2.08
N PRO A 70 -5.72 16.25 2.83
CA PRO A 70 -4.64 15.48 2.26
C PRO A 70 -5.14 14.43 1.26
N CYS A 71 -4.21 13.97 0.43
CA CYS A 71 -4.42 13.05 -0.68
C CYS A 71 -5.36 13.60 -1.75
N TRP A 72 -5.01 14.75 -2.34
CA TRP A 72 -5.74 15.39 -3.43
C TRP A 72 -7.13 15.88 -3.01
N ASP A 73 -7.19 16.58 -1.86
CA ASP A 73 -8.42 17.12 -1.25
C ASP A 73 -9.48 16.05 -0.91
N SER A 74 -9.04 14.80 -0.70
CA SER A 74 -9.96 13.68 -0.53
C SER A 74 -10.18 13.28 0.93
N LEU A 75 -9.12 13.23 1.75
CA LEU A 75 -9.19 12.68 3.10
C LEU A 75 -9.62 13.73 4.12
N GLY A 76 -10.94 13.88 4.26
CA GLY A 76 -11.54 14.79 5.23
C GLY A 76 -11.20 14.47 6.69
N SER A 77 -11.59 15.38 7.60
CA SER A 77 -11.30 15.27 9.03
C SER A 77 -11.78 13.96 9.67
N GLY A 78 -12.93 13.42 9.24
CA GLY A 78 -13.46 12.15 9.75
C GLY A 78 -12.57 10.94 9.41
N SER A 79 -12.07 10.86 8.18
CA SER A 79 -11.13 9.81 7.76
C SER A 79 -9.78 9.96 8.44
N MET A 80 -9.29 11.19 8.61
CA MET A 80 -8.06 11.48 9.34
C MET A 80 -8.16 11.09 10.82
N GLU A 81 -9.26 11.45 11.49
CA GLU A 81 -9.52 11.07 12.89
C GLU A 81 -9.67 9.56 13.04
N SER A 82 -10.35 8.89 12.11
CA SER A 82 -10.56 7.44 12.16
C SER A 82 -9.25 6.66 12.00
N LEU A 83 -8.35 7.10 11.11
CA LEU A 83 -7.07 6.45 10.87
C LEU A 83 -6.01 6.76 11.93
N PHE A 84 -5.95 8.01 12.40
CA PHE A 84 -4.82 8.51 13.19
C PHE A 84 -5.19 9.00 14.59
N GLY A 85 -6.47 9.21 14.88
CA GLY A 85 -6.95 9.85 16.11
C GLY A 85 -6.58 11.32 16.17
N ASP A 86 -6.27 11.80 17.36
CA ASP A 86 -5.82 13.18 17.66
C ASP A 86 -4.31 13.39 17.44
N ARG A 87 -3.62 12.41 16.84
CA ARG A 87 -2.17 12.46 16.67
C ARG A 87 -1.77 13.50 15.64
N ARG A 88 -0.60 14.10 15.87
CA ARG A 88 0.09 14.93 14.86
C ARG A 88 0.40 14.07 13.63
N THR A 89 0.04 14.56 12.46
CA THR A 89 0.33 13.94 11.17
C THR A 89 1.25 14.81 10.32
N GLU A 90 2.07 14.16 9.50
CA GLU A 90 2.86 14.77 8.43
C GLU A 90 2.46 14.10 7.11
N VAL A 91 2.28 14.91 6.07
CA VAL A 91 1.76 14.48 4.77
C VAL A 91 2.82 14.76 3.71
N GLU A 92 3.13 13.74 2.93
CA GLU A 92 3.93 13.82 1.72
C GLU A 92 3.06 13.39 0.54
N GLU A 93 2.69 14.36 -0.31
CA GLU A 93 1.81 14.11 -1.45
C GLU A 93 2.50 14.48 -2.76
N GLN A 94 2.46 13.54 -3.70
CA GLN A 94 2.76 13.75 -5.11
C GLN A 94 1.46 14.13 -5.83
N SER A 95 1.48 15.20 -6.62
CA SER A 95 0.33 15.59 -7.44
C SER A 95 -0.08 14.46 -8.39
N LEU A 96 -1.39 14.31 -8.61
CA LEU A 96 -1.92 13.46 -9.66
C LEU A 96 -1.46 14.02 -11.01
N ASN A 97 -0.75 13.19 -11.77
CA ASN A 97 -0.35 13.52 -13.12
C ASN A 97 -0.70 12.36 -14.03
N ASN A 98 -1.16 12.67 -15.23
CA ASN A 98 -1.17 11.68 -16.31
C ASN A 98 0.26 11.20 -16.50
N ASP A 99 0.46 9.88 -16.53
CA ASP A 99 1.77 9.25 -16.58
C ASP A 99 2.74 10.02 -17.52
N PRO A 100 3.79 10.66 -16.99
CA PRO A 100 4.67 11.52 -17.77
C PRO A 100 5.46 10.75 -18.85
N MET A 101 5.49 9.42 -18.79
CA MET A 101 6.19 8.55 -19.75
C MET A 101 5.25 7.88 -20.78
N GLY A 102 3.92 7.97 -20.62
CA GLY A 102 2.97 7.32 -21.53
C GLY A 102 3.05 5.79 -21.58
N ASP A 103 3.65 5.17 -20.56
CA ASP A 103 4.00 3.75 -20.47
C ASP A 103 3.32 3.03 -19.28
N GLY A 104 2.26 3.60 -18.69
CA GLY A 104 1.41 2.98 -17.67
C GLY A 104 1.85 3.21 -16.22
N GLY A 105 2.70 4.20 -15.94
CA GLY A 105 3.21 4.53 -14.60
C GLY A 105 2.19 5.20 -13.67
N SER A 106 2.40 5.03 -12.36
CA SER A 106 1.62 5.61 -11.25
C SER A 106 1.21 7.07 -11.49
N TYR A 107 -0.08 7.37 -11.29
CA TYR A 107 -0.63 8.72 -11.38
C TYR A 107 -0.25 9.60 -10.18
N GLY A 108 -0.10 9.00 -8.98
CA GLY A 108 0.37 9.72 -7.80
C GLY A 108 0.48 8.84 -6.55
N GLN A 109 1.09 9.42 -5.51
CA GLN A 109 1.23 8.82 -4.18
C GLN A 109 0.98 9.87 -3.09
N CYS A 110 0.27 9.49 -2.04
CA CYS A 110 0.08 10.27 -0.83
C CYS A 110 0.46 9.43 0.38
N ARG A 111 1.36 9.95 1.23
CA ARG A 111 1.93 9.24 2.37
C ARG A 111 1.73 10.06 3.63
N ILE A 112 1.00 9.50 4.58
CA ILE A 112 0.65 10.17 5.84
C ILE A 112 1.30 9.41 6.98
N THR A 113 2.13 10.11 7.76
CA THR A 113 2.81 9.56 8.94
C THR A 113 2.30 10.25 10.19
N SER A 114 1.83 9.47 11.17
CA SER A 114 1.45 9.97 12.49
C SER A 114 2.57 9.79 13.50
N TYR A 115 2.65 10.71 14.44
CA TYR A 115 3.67 10.76 15.47
C TYR A 115 3.06 10.84 16.87
N GLU A 116 3.77 10.23 17.82
CA GLU A 116 3.59 10.45 19.26
C GLU A 116 4.90 11.01 19.81
N GLY A 117 4.90 12.32 20.11
CA GLY A 117 6.14 13.08 20.27
C GLY A 117 6.96 13.06 18.97
N ASP A 118 8.20 12.58 19.06
CA ASP A 118 9.13 12.44 17.93
C ASP A 118 9.12 11.02 17.31
N ARG A 119 8.32 10.10 17.85
CA ARG A 119 8.28 8.71 17.38
C ARG A 119 7.17 8.51 16.36
N ALA A 120 7.52 8.07 15.15
CA ALA A 120 6.55 7.60 14.16
C ALA A 120 5.76 6.41 14.71
N ARG A 121 4.43 6.49 14.62
CA ARG A 121 3.50 5.49 15.16
C ARG A 121 2.79 4.70 14.07
N ARG A 122 2.29 5.39 13.06
CA ARG A 122 1.51 4.80 11.98
C ARG A 122 1.82 5.51 10.68
N GLN A 123 1.94 4.76 9.61
CA GLN A 123 2.06 5.29 8.26
C GLN A 123 1.01 4.66 7.37
N VAL A 124 0.26 5.48 6.65
CA VAL A 124 -0.68 5.07 5.61
C VAL A 124 -0.19 5.63 4.29
N THR A 125 -0.20 4.80 3.25
CA THR A 125 0.18 5.21 1.90
C THR A 125 -0.98 4.92 0.97
N VAL A 126 -1.43 5.94 0.25
CA VAL A 126 -2.41 5.86 -0.83
C VAL A 126 -1.66 6.01 -2.15
N ASN A 127 -1.89 5.11 -3.10
CA ASN A 127 -1.34 5.22 -4.45
C ASN A 127 -2.47 5.18 -5.47
N VAL A 128 -2.28 5.89 -6.57
CA VAL A 128 -3.12 5.79 -7.76
C VAL A 128 -2.24 5.30 -8.88
N ARG A 129 -2.53 4.13 -9.44
CA ARG A 129 -1.70 3.53 -10.49
C ARG A 129 -2.51 2.75 -11.51
N ARG A 130 -2.08 2.78 -12.77
CA ARG A 130 -2.52 1.85 -13.81
C ARG A 130 -1.75 0.54 -13.60
N LEU A 131 -2.44 -0.59 -13.51
CA LEU A 131 -1.75 -1.87 -13.38
C LEU A 131 -1.22 -2.33 -14.74
N ASP A 132 0.09 -2.44 -14.91
CA ASP A 132 0.69 -2.83 -16.18
C ASP A 132 0.85 -4.36 -16.31
N GLY A 133 0.10 -4.97 -17.23
CA GLY A 133 0.22 -6.39 -17.55
C GLY A 133 1.25 -6.71 -18.65
N LEU A 134 1.89 -5.71 -19.26
CA LEU A 134 2.81 -5.88 -20.41
C LEU A 134 4.29 -5.86 -20.04
N ARG A 135 4.76 -4.78 -19.38
CA ARG A 135 6.18 -4.47 -19.23
C ARG A 135 6.64 -4.40 -17.77
N GLY A 136 5.71 -4.20 -16.84
CA GLY A 136 5.95 -4.11 -15.41
C GLY A 136 6.01 -5.47 -14.70
N THR A 137 6.45 -5.43 -13.44
CA THR A 137 6.31 -6.54 -12.50
C THR A 137 4.94 -6.55 -11.81
N ASP A 138 4.00 -5.69 -12.23
CA ASP A 138 2.68 -5.56 -11.62
C ASP A 138 1.84 -6.84 -11.73
N SER A 139 2.13 -7.75 -12.66
CA SER A 139 1.48 -9.08 -12.66
C SER A 139 1.90 -9.94 -11.46
N GLN A 140 3.00 -9.61 -10.79
CA GLN A 140 3.58 -10.32 -9.64
C GLN A 140 3.48 -9.52 -8.36
N ASP A 141 4.08 -8.33 -8.33
CA ASP A 141 4.30 -7.55 -7.12
C ASP A 141 2.97 -7.04 -6.54
N TRP A 142 2.14 -6.40 -7.36
CA TRP A 142 0.86 -5.85 -6.89
C TRP A 142 -0.10 -6.95 -6.39
N PRO A 143 -0.36 -8.06 -7.13
CA PRO A 143 -1.14 -9.18 -6.63
C PRO A 143 -0.58 -9.80 -5.36
N SER A 144 0.75 -9.83 -5.20
CA SER A 144 1.34 -10.42 -4.00
C SER A 144 0.93 -9.69 -2.72
N GLU A 145 0.62 -8.40 -2.84
CA GLU A 145 0.20 -7.54 -1.73
C GLU A 145 -1.32 -7.38 -1.63
N PHE A 146 -2.02 -7.25 -2.76
CA PHE A 146 -3.42 -6.83 -2.83
C PHE A 146 -4.39 -7.93 -3.26
N LEU A 147 -3.88 -9.09 -3.68
CA LEU A 147 -4.64 -10.32 -3.94
C LEU A 147 -4.12 -11.45 -3.03
N SER A 148 -4.21 -11.23 -1.71
CA SER A 148 -3.91 -12.22 -0.68
C SER A 148 -5.18 -12.86 -0.12
N SER A 149 -5.06 -13.99 0.57
CA SER A 149 -6.22 -14.71 1.11
C SER A 149 -6.97 -13.95 2.21
N GLY A 150 -6.32 -12.99 2.87
CA GLY A 150 -6.94 -12.12 3.88
C GLY A 150 -7.70 -10.92 3.31
N MET A 151 -7.57 -10.67 2.00
CA MET A 151 -8.36 -9.65 1.31
C MET A 151 -9.74 -10.24 1.00
N VAL A 152 -10.79 -9.58 1.46
CA VAL A 152 -12.18 -9.94 1.14
C VAL A 152 -12.80 -8.85 0.26
N PRO A 153 -13.85 -9.16 -0.53
CA PRO A 153 -14.51 -8.16 -1.35
C PRO A 153 -15.03 -6.99 -0.50
N LEU A 154 -15.05 -5.78 -1.09
CA LEU A 154 -15.64 -4.61 -0.44
C LEU A 154 -17.16 -4.73 -0.24
N GLY A 155 -17.81 -5.66 -0.94
CA GLY A 155 -19.27 -5.82 -0.91
C GLY A 155 -20.00 -4.85 -1.85
N GLU A 156 -21.32 -5.00 -1.92
CA GLU A 156 -22.23 -4.09 -2.65
C GLU A 156 -21.88 -3.84 -4.13
N GLY A 157 -21.15 -4.76 -4.76
CA GLY A 157 -20.73 -4.65 -6.17
C GLY A 157 -19.54 -3.72 -6.42
N LEU A 158 -18.86 -3.24 -5.37
CA LEU A 158 -17.65 -2.42 -5.52
C LEU A 158 -16.49 -3.25 -6.12
N PRO A 159 -15.77 -2.73 -7.13
CA PRO A 159 -14.72 -3.47 -7.83
C PRO A 159 -13.39 -3.39 -7.05
N GLY A 160 -13.38 -3.92 -5.83
CA GLY A 160 -12.24 -3.83 -4.93
C GLY A 160 -12.29 -4.82 -3.78
N MET A 161 -11.20 -4.85 -3.02
CA MET A 161 -11.02 -5.76 -1.88
C MET A 161 -10.36 -5.04 -0.70
N THR A 162 -10.56 -5.55 0.50
CA THR A 162 -10.08 -4.96 1.75
C THR A 162 -9.64 -6.03 2.76
N SER A 163 -8.68 -5.68 3.60
CA SER A 163 -8.17 -6.47 4.73
C SER A 163 -7.93 -5.55 5.93
N SER A 164 -7.32 -6.07 6.99
CA SER A 164 -6.93 -5.32 8.19
C SER A 164 -5.96 -4.17 7.94
N SER A 165 -5.13 -4.28 6.90
CA SER A 165 -3.98 -3.38 6.69
C SER A 165 -3.91 -2.81 5.27
N ARG A 166 -4.72 -3.32 4.35
CA ARG A 166 -4.69 -2.95 2.92
C ARG A 166 -6.08 -2.96 2.34
N ALA A 167 -6.35 -2.04 1.43
CA ALA A 167 -7.53 -2.06 0.60
C ALA A 167 -7.21 -1.50 -0.79
N TRP A 168 -7.99 -1.87 -1.79
CA TRP A 168 -7.89 -1.30 -3.12
C TRP A 168 -9.24 -1.30 -3.82
N ILE A 169 -9.42 -0.40 -4.77
CA ILE A 169 -10.62 -0.31 -5.61
C ILE A 169 -10.23 0.15 -7.02
N ALA A 170 -10.84 -0.45 -8.04
CA ALA A 170 -10.68 -0.03 -9.42
C ALA A 170 -11.48 1.24 -9.71
N LEU A 171 -10.87 2.17 -10.43
CA LEU A 171 -11.57 3.30 -11.02
C LEU A 171 -12.49 2.85 -12.15
N PRO A 172 -13.64 3.53 -12.37
CA PRO A 172 -14.51 3.23 -13.50
C PRO A 172 -13.76 3.33 -14.82
N GLN A 173 -13.91 2.33 -15.69
CA GLN A 173 -13.23 2.33 -17.00
C GLN A 173 -13.69 3.48 -17.92
N ALA A 174 -14.89 4.03 -17.68
CA ALA A 174 -15.34 5.24 -18.36
C ALA A 174 -14.52 6.49 -17.99
N CYS A 175 -13.80 6.46 -16.86
CA CYS A 175 -12.93 7.54 -16.40
C CYS A 175 -11.51 7.41 -16.95
N THR A 176 -10.91 6.21 -16.85
CA THR A 176 -9.49 6.02 -17.15
C THR A 176 -9.20 5.32 -18.49
N GLY A 177 -10.24 4.87 -19.18
CA GLY A 177 -10.12 4.14 -20.43
C GLY A 177 -9.67 2.68 -20.25
N ARG A 178 -9.69 1.93 -21.36
CA ARG A 178 -9.34 0.51 -21.41
C ARG A 178 -8.33 0.26 -22.52
N ASP A 179 -7.27 -0.43 -22.16
CA ASP A 179 -6.24 -0.90 -23.10
C ASP A 179 -6.09 -2.42 -22.96
N ASP A 180 -5.78 -3.09 -24.06
CA ASP A 180 -5.45 -4.51 -24.03
C ASP A 180 -4.14 -4.71 -23.27
N PHE A 181 -4.05 -5.81 -22.50
CA PHE A 181 -2.89 -6.16 -21.66
C PHE A 181 -2.56 -5.16 -20.53
N THR A 182 -3.47 -4.24 -20.23
CA THR A 182 -3.35 -3.33 -19.09
C THR A 182 -4.54 -3.55 -18.17
N GLY A 183 -4.26 -3.72 -16.87
CA GLY A 183 -5.29 -3.84 -15.86
C GLY A 183 -6.02 -2.53 -15.57
N PRO A 184 -6.93 -2.53 -14.58
CA PRO A 184 -7.64 -1.33 -14.19
C PRO A 184 -6.65 -0.30 -13.62
N THR A 185 -7.01 0.98 -13.70
CA THR A 185 -6.43 1.96 -12.79
C THR A 185 -7.04 1.72 -11.43
N VAL A 186 -6.18 1.57 -10.41
CA VAL A 186 -6.60 1.31 -9.03
C VAL A 186 -6.16 2.44 -8.13
N VAL A 187 -6.98 2.70 -7.12
CA VAL A 187 -6.54 3.38 -5.90
C VAL A 187 -6.27 2.28 -4.88
N ASP A 188 -5.06 2.24 -4.36
CA ASP A 188 -4.65 1.30 -3.32
C ASP A 188 -4.23 2.05 -2.05
N ILE A 189 -4.63 1.54 -0.89
CA ILE A 189 -4.27 2.07 0.42
C ILE A 189 -3.62 0.95 1.24
N GLY A 190 -2.50 1.27 1.88
CA GLY A 190 -1.74 0.34 2.68
C GLY A 190 -1.24 0.95 3.97
N MET A 191 -1.23 0.14 5.02
CA MET A 191 -0.78 0.50 6.34
C MET A 191 0.23 -0.54 6.84
N GLY A 192 1.48 -0.11 7.01
CA GLY A 192 2.57 -1.02 7.41
C GLY A 192 3.00 -1.98 6.30
N ARG A 193 3.53 -3.14 6.68
CA ARG A 193 3.99 -4.18 5.74
C ARG A 193 2.84 -5.10 5.33
N ALA A 194 2.95 -5.74 4.16
CA ALA A 194 2.08 -6.88 3.83
C ALA A 194 2.18 -7.94 4.94
N ASP A 195 1.06 -8.59 5.26
CA ASP A 195 0.93 -9.67 6.27
C ASP A 195 1.06 -9.29 7.76
N PHE A 196 1.04 -7.99 8.12
CA PHE A 196 1.00 -7.60 9.54
C PHE A 196 -0.43 -7.65 10.09
N GLU A 197 -0.79 -8.76 10.73
CA GLU A 197 -2.07 -8.91 11.45
C GLU A 197 -1.88 -8.58 12.94
N VAL A 198 -2.61 -7.58 13.43
CA VAL A 198 -2.76 -7.25 14.86
C VAL A 198 -4.00 -7.98 15.39
N SER A 199 -4.27 -7.93 16.70
CA SER A 199 -5.44 -8.59 17.28
C SER A 199 -6.76 -8.27 16.53
N SER A 200 -7.72 -9.19 16.62
CA SER A 200 -8.96 -9.19 15.82
C SER A 200 -9.80 -7.91 15.95
N GLU A 201 -9.82 -7.29 17.13
CA GLU A 201 -10.55 -6.03 17.36
C GLU A 201 -9.92 -4.84 16.61
N TYR A 202 -8.59 -4.69 16.70
CA TYR A 202 -7.87 -3.66 15.93
C TYR A 202 -8.00 -3.91 14.44
N THR A 203 -7.97 -5.18 14.02
CA THR A 203 -8.19 -5.60 12.64
C THR A 203 -9.53 -5.12 12.09
N LEU A 204 -10.64 -5.24 12.83
CA LEU A 204 -11.95 -4.78 12.35
C LEU A 204 -12.05 -3.26 12.27
N ARG A 205 -11.61 -2.54 13.32
CA ARG A 205 -11.64 -1.08 13.36
C ARG A 205 -10.76 -0.46 12.27
N ASP A 206 -9.53 -0.94 12.15
CA ASP A 206 -8.57 -0.43 11.18
C ASP A 206 -9.02 -0.69 9.75
N ARG A 207 -9.65 -1.85 9.50
CA ARG A 207 -10.22 -2.18 8.21
C ARG A 207 -11.37 -1.25 7.80
N ALA A 208 -12.29 -0.94 8.71
CA ALA A 208 -13.37 0.00 8.43
C ALA A 208 -12.81 1.39 8.13
N ALA A 209 -11.88 1.89 8.98
CA ALA A 209 -11.23 3.19 8.77
C ALA A 209 -10.44 3.25 7.45
N LEU A 210 -9.70 2.19 7.10
CA LEU A 210 -9.01 2.08 5.81
C LEU A 210 -9.96 2.06 4.63
N THR A 211 -11.11 1.39 4.76
CA THR A 211 -12.10 1.30 3.70
C THR A 211 -12.78 2.66 3.47
N GLY A 212 -13.23 3.34 4.54
CA GLY A 212 -13.77 4.70 4.42
C GLY A 212 -12.76 5.66 3.78
N ALA A 213 -11.51 5.65 4.25
CA ALA A 213 -10.45 6.47 3.66
C ALA A 213 -10.15 6.10 2.19
N LEU A 214 -10.22 4.82 1.81
CA LEU A 214 -10.08 4.41 0.41
C LEU A 214 -11.21 4.98 -0.45
N ILE A 215 -12.45 4.91 0.03
CA ILE A 215 -13.63 5.41 -0.68
C ILE A 215 -13.58 6.94 -0.83
N ASP A 216 -13.13 7.65 0.20
CA ASP A 216 -12.87 9.08 0.12
C ASP A 216 -11.78 9.38 -0.92
N ALA A 217 -10.64 8.68 -0.86
CA ALA A 217 -9.53 8.85 -1.79
C ALA A 217 -9.91 8.59 -3.24
N VAL A 218 -10.61 7.48 -3.53
CA VAL A 218 -11.04 7.18 -4.89
C VAL A 218 -12.03 8.21 -5.42
N ASN A 219 -12.92 8.74 -4.58
CA ASN A 219 -13.87 9.76 -4.99
C ASN A 219 -13.16 11.09 -5.29
N GLY A 220 -12.17 11.48 -4.49
CA GLY A 220 -11.31 12.64 -4.78
C GLY A 220 -10.53 12.47 -6.09
N VAL A 221 -10.01 11.28 -6.37
CA VAL A 221 -9.31 10.97 -7.63
C VAL A 221 -10.27 11.01 -8.84
N ILE A 222 -11.49 10.49 -8.70
CA ILE A 222 -12.53 10.58 -9.75
C ILE A 222 -12.85 12.04 -10.05
N GLU A 223 -12.99 12.88 -9.02
CA GLU A 223 -13.25 14.31 -9.17
C GLU A 223 -12.06 15.05 -9.83
N ASP A 224 -10.83 14.79 -9.39
CA ASP A 224 -9.62 15.39 -9.95
C ASP A 224 -9.42 15.03 -11.42
N PHE A 225 -9.76 13.79 -11.81
CA PHE A 225 -9.76 13.36 -13.21
C PHE A 225 -10.92 13.96 -14.04
N GLY A 226 -11.82 14.74 -13.41
CA GLY A 226 -12.97 15.35 -14.06
C GLY A 226 -14.06 14.35 -14.45
N CYS A 227 -14.08 13.19 -13.81
CA CYS A 227 -15.02 12.12 -14.07
C CYS A 227 -16.31 12.28 -13.25
N SER A 228 -17.42 11.74 -13.76
CA SER A 228 -18.69 11.74 -13.05
C SER A 228 -18.93 10.44 -12.28
N GLY A 229 -19.60 10.53 -11.14
CA GLY A 229 -20.00 9.39 -10.31
C GLY A 229 -19.21 9.33 -9.01
N THR A 230 -19.71 8.58 -8.05
CA THR A 230 -19.04 8.35 -6.76
C THR A 230 -19.29 6.93 -6.31
N TYR A 231 -18.31 6.35 -5.63
CA TYR A 231 -18.52 5.14 -4.86
C TYR A 231 -19.13 5.49 -3.52
N GLN A 232 -20.05 4.64 -3.06
CA GLN A 232 -20.61 4.72 -1.72
C GLN A 232 -19.83 3.79 -0.82
N GLU A 233 -19.59 4.21 0.42
CA GLU A 233 -18.99 3.34 1.42
C GLU A 233 -19.95 2.17 1.70
N PRO A 234 -19.47 0.91 1.68
CA PRO A 234 -20.32 -0.23 1.97
C PRO A 234 -20.81 -0.17 3.42
N ARG A 235 -22.08 -0.51 3.66
CA ARG A 235 -22.66 -0.45 5.02
C ARG A 235 -22.05 -1.48 5.95
N ASP A 236 -21.85 -2.67 5.40
CA ASP A 236 -21.31 -3.82 6.09
C ASP A 236 -20.16 -4.39 5.28
N LEU A 237 -19.08 -4.71 5.99
CA LEU A 237 -17.93 -5.38 5.43
C LEU A 237 -17.98 -6.86 5.84
N ASP A 238 -17.80 -7.77 4.88
CA ASP A 238 -17.72 -9.21 5.15
C ASP A 238 -16.69 -9.49 6.25
N ALA A 239 -16.93 -10.43 7.16
CA ALA A 239 -15.97 -10.70 8.23
C ALA A 239 -14.58 -11.10 7.66
N PRO A 240 -13.46 -10.76 8.34
CA PRO A 240 -12.16 -11.32 8.00
C PRO A 240 -12.24 -12.84 7.97
N VAL A 241 -11.59 -13.45 6.99
CA VAL A 241 -11.54 -14.90 6.87
C VAL A 241 -10.41 -15.45 7.74
N ASP A 242 -10.64 -16.56 8.43
CA ASP A 242 -9.63 -17.23 9.26
C ASP A 242 -8.93 -18.36 8.50
N TRP A 243 -7.79 -18.79 9.02
CA TRP A 243 -7.15 -20.03 8.60
C TRP A 243 -7.93 -21.25 9.12
N ASP A 244 -8.13 -22.25 8.27
CA ASP A 244 -8.79 -23.51 8.61
C ASP A 244 -7.92 -24.70 8.16
N THR A 245 -8.20 -25.88 8.71
CA THR A 245 -7.56 -27.13 8.30
C THR A 245 -7.84 -27.43 6.83
N ALA A 246 -6.77 -27.64 6.06
CA ALA A 246 -6.84 -27.96 4.64
C ALA A 246 -7.62 -29.27 4.42
N ARG A 247 -8.66 -29.20 3.59
CA ARG A 247 -9.47 -30.36 3.21
C ARG A 247 -8.86 -31.07 2.02
N THR A 248 -8.62 -32.38 2.13
CA THR A 248 -7.93 -33.14 1.09
C THR A 248 -8.76 -33.37 -0.18
N SER A 249 -10.09 -33.48 -0.07
CA SER A 249 -11.02 -33.70 -1.20
C SER A 249 -11.77 -32.43 -1.64
N GLY A 250 -11.47 -31.31 -1.00
CA GLY A 250 -12.07 -30.01 -1.25
C GLY A 250 -11.08 -28.90 -0.93
N PHE A 251 -9.87 -29.02 -1.47
CA PHE A 251 -8.77 -28.10 -1.21
C PHE A 251 -9.19 -26.68 -1.58
N CYS A 252 -8.81 -25.69 -0.76
CA CYS A 252 -9.26 -24.30 -0.91
C CYS A 252 -10.80 -24.11 -0.90
N GLY A 253 -11.55 -25.04 -0.32
CA GLY A 253 -13.01 -25.02 -0.32
C GLY A 253 -13.65 -25.35 -1.68
N ILE A 254 -12.86 -25.83 -2.65
CA ILE A 254 -13.32 -26.09 -4.01
C ILE A 254 -13.71 -27.56 -4.12
N LYS A 255 -15.00 -27.82 -4.34
CA LYS A 255 -15.52 -29.19 -4.45
C LYS A 255 -14.80 -29.93 -5.59
N GLY A 256 -14.27 -31.11 -5.29
CA GLY A 256 -13.60 -31.96 -6.28
C GLY A 256 -12.12 -31.62 -6.51
N LEU A 257 -11.61 -30.50 -6.00
CA LEU A 257 -10.19 -30.20 -6.02
C LEU A 257 -9.48 -31.04 -4.95
N THR A 258 -8.85 -32.13 -5.40
CA THR A 258 -8.13 -33.03 -4.49
C THR A 258 -6.69 -32.57 -4.32
N LEU A 259 -6.26 -32.39 -3.07
CA LEU A 259 -4.86 -32.11 -2.74
C LEU A 259 -4.01 -33.37 -2.95
N PRO A 260 -2.99 -33.34 -3.85
CA PRO A 260 -2.12 -34.49 -4.09
C PRO A 260 -1.41 -34.94 -2.82
N ALA A 261 -1.26 -36.26 -2.65
CA ALA A 261 -0.71 -36.85 -1.43
C ALA A 261 0.70 -36.34 -1.09
N ALA A 262 1.48 -36.00 -2.10
CA ALA A 262 2.83 -35.45 -1.95
C ALA A 262 2.88 -34.14 -1.15
N TYR A 263 1.82 -33.32 -1.19
CA TYR A 263 1.80 -31.99 -0.58
C TYR A 263 1.04 -31.90 0.75
N ARG A 264 0.33 -32.97 1.14
CA ARG A 264 -0.58 -32.93 2.31
C ARG A 264 0.12 -32.67 3.64
N LYS A 265 1.42 -32.97 3.74
CA LYS A 265 2.21 -32.71 4.95
C LYS A 265 2.59 -31.25 5.10
N ASP A 266 2.83 -30.57 3.98
CA ASP A 266 3.29 -29.18 3.94
C ASP A 266 2.13 -28.20 3.80
N LEU A 267 0.98 -28.65 3.29
CA LEU A 267 -0.23 -27.85 3.08
C LEU A 267 -1.34 -28.34 4.03
N ARG A 268 -1.19 -28.00 5.30
CA ARG A 268 -2.07 -28.43 6.39
C ARG A 268 -3.17 -27.43 6.71
N GLU A 269 -2.90 -26.15 6.44
CA GLU A 269 -3.83 -25.06 6.66
C GLU A 269 -4.09 -24.34 5.35
N THR A 270 -5.31 -23.84 5.21
CA THR A 270 -5.77 -23.04 4.08
C THR A 270 -6.55 -21.85 4.59
N ARG A 271 -6.39 -20.71 3.93
CA ARG A 271 -7.24 -19.54 4.07
C ARG A 271 -7.74 -19.14 2.70
N VAL A 272 -9.01 -18.78 2.60
CA VAL A 272 -9.62 -18.43 1.31
C VAL A 272 -10.36 -17.11 1.44
N SER A 273 -10.05 -16.16 0.57
CA SER A 273 -10.80 -14.92 0.45
C SER A 273 -12.28 -15.24 0.24
N GLY A 274 -13.17 -14.36 0.68
CA GLY A 274 -14.62 -14.52 0.48
C GLY A 274 -15.04 -14.70 -0.99
N GLU A 275 -16.35 -14.86 -1.20
CA GLU A 275 -16.96 -15.02 -2.53
C GLU A 275 -17.50 -13.69 -3.07
N GLY A 276 -17.70 -13.59 -4.39
CA GLY A 276 -18.45 -12.47 -4.99
C GLY A 276 -17.65 -11.18 -5.29
N GLY A 277 -16.32 -11.19 -5.13
CA GLY A 277 -15.44 -10.09 -5.52
C GLY A 277 -14.72 -10.27 -6.85
N PRO A 278 -13.84 -9.32 -7.22
CA PRO A 278 -13.11 -9.36 -8.49
C PRO A 278 -12.17 -10.56 -8.61
N ALA A 279 -11.70 -11.08 -7.48
CA ALA A 279 -10.86 -12.26 -7.40
C ALA A 279 -11.19 -13.12 -6.17
N ARG A 280 -10.90 -14.43 -6.29
CA ARG A 280 -10.89 -15.40 -5.20
C ARG A 280 -9.47 -15.94 -5.02
N ILE A 281 -8.93 -15.83 -3.82
CA ILE A 281 -7.57 -16.18 -3.46
C ILE A 281 -7.60 -17.23 -2.35
N CYS A 282 -6.92 -18.35 -2.58
CA CYS A 282 -6.60 -19.32 -1.54
C CYS A 282 -5.10 -19.31 -1.28
N GLU A 283 -4.70 -19.23 -0.02
CA GLU A 283 -3.33 -19.49 0.40
C GLU A 283 -3.31 -20.75 1.25
N ALA A 284 -2.26 -21.56 1.11
CA ALA A 284 -2.07 -22.76 1.92
C ALA A 284 -0.62 -22.90 2.37
N GLY A 285 -0.43 -23.49 3.55
CA GLY A 285 0.87 -23.63 4.19
C GLY A 285 0.85 -24.66 5.31
N TYR A 286 1.99 -24.79 5.99
CA TYR A 286 2.10 -25.67 7.16
C TYR A 286 1.31 -25.09 8.34
N ASP A 287 1.39 -23.77 8.49
CA ASP A 287 0.63 -22.91 9.40
C ASP A 287 0.41 -21.52 8.76
N PHE A 288 -0.21 -20.61 9.51
CA PHE A 288 -0.50 -19.24 9.08
C PHE A 288 0.73 -18.38 8.75
N ASP A 289 1.91 -18.68 9.32
CA ASP A 289 3.17 -17.95 9.09
C ASP A 289 3.96 -18.50 7.89
N GLU A 290 3.68 -19.73 7.48
CA GLU A 290 4.39 -20.46 6.43
C GLU A 290 3.57 -20.71 5.15
N LYS A 291 3.06 -19.62 4.57
CA LYS A 291 2.41 -19.65 3.24
C LYS A 291 3.35 -20.26 2.19
N THR A 292 2.92 -21.38 1.62
CA THR A 292 3.72 -22.18 0.66
C THR A 292 3.18 -22.07 -0.75
N VAL A 293 1.86 -21.98 -0.90
CA VAL A 293 1.19 -21.85 -2.21
C VAL A 293 0.08 -20.81 -2.17
N ARG A 294 -0.18 -20.20 -3.33
CA ARG A 294 -1.31 -19.30 -3.58
C ARG A 294 -2.02 -19.72 -4.86
N LEU A 295 -3.34 -19.76 -4.81
CA LEU A 295 -4.22 -20.05 -5.93
C LEU A 295 -5.15 -18.85 -6.09
N THR A 296 -5.10 -18.16 -7.22
CA THR A 296 -5.89 -16.96 -7.50
C THR A 296 -6.76 -17.19 -8.72
N THR A 297 -8.07 -17.03 -8.57
CA THR A 297 -9.05 -16.98 -9.66
C THR A 297 -9.54 -15.54 -9.81
N VAL A 298 -9.20 -14.89 -10.92
CA VAL A 298 -9.69 -13.55 -11.25
C VAL A 298 -10.86 -13.66 -12.21
N THR A 299 -12.03 -13.19 -11.78
CA THR A 299 -13.26 -13.22 -12.57
C THR A 299 -13.63 -11.86 -13.14
N ASP A 300 -13.08 -10.76 -12.58
CA ASP A 300 -13.20 -9.45 -13.19
C ASP A 300 -12.35 -9.39 -14.48
N PRO A 301 -12.96 -9.13 -15.65
CA PRO A 301 -12.28 -9.23 -16.92
C PRO A 301 -11.26 -8.10 -17.15
N VAL A 302 -11.36 -6.99 -16.42
CA VAL A 302 -10.40 -5.88 -16.52
C VAL A 302 -9.17 -6.19 -15.69
N LEU A 303 -9.36 -6.65 -14.44
CA LEU A 303 -8.28 -7.10 -13.57
C LEU A 303 -7.55 -8.31 -14.14
N ALA A 304 -8.25 -9.21 -14.82
CA ALA A 304 -7.65 -10.36 -15.50
C ALA A 304 -6.53 -9.97 -16.48
N GLU A 305 -6.59 -8.78 -17.10
CA GLU A 305 -5.60 -8.36 -18.10
C GLU A 305 -4.19 -8.13 -17.51
N ILE A 306 -4.04 -7.95 -16.19
CA ILE A 306 -2.70 -7.88 -15.57
C ILE A 306 -1.90 -9.17 -15.77
N TYR A 307 -2.57 -10.30 -16.02
CA TYR A 307 -1.93 -11.60 -16.25
C TYR A 307 -1.83 -11.97 -17.74
N ALA A 308 -2.28 -11.11 -18.65
CA ALA A 308 -2.41 -11.45 -20.07
C ALA A 308 -1.05 -11.77 -20.72
N SER A 309 0.01 -11.02 -20.40
CA SER A 309 1.36 -11.31 -20.90
C SER A 309 1.93 -12.61 -20.31
N ASP A 310 1.70 -12.88 -19.03
CA ASP A 310 2.17 -14.11 -18.39
C ASP A 310 1.56 -15.37 -19.01
N ALA A 311 0.27 -15.31 -19.35
CA ALA A 311 -0.43 -16.37 -20.06
C ALA A 311 0.14 -16.65 -21.47
N LEU A 312 0.90 -15.72 -22.06
CA LEU A 312 1.47 -15.81 -23.41
C LEU A 312 2.96 -16.12 -23.44
N HIS A 313 3.74 -15.65 -22.47
CA HIS A 313 5.20 -15.61 -22.59
C HIS A 313 5.96 -16.42 -21.52
N SER A 314 5.38 -16.66 -20.33
CA SER A 314 6.15 -17.13 -19.16
C SER A 314 6.15 -18.65 -18.93
N GLY A 315 6.97 -19.41 -19.67
CA GLY A 315 7.22 -20.84 -19.43
C GLY A 315 6.74 -21.80 -20.53
N ALA A 316 6.51 -23.07 -20.16
CA ALA A 316 6.03 -24.10 -21.08
C ALA A 316 4.55 -23.86 -21.44
N PRO A 317 4.15 -23.97 -22.73
CA PRO A 317 2.77 -23.70 -23.15
C PRO A 317 1.80 -24.75 -22.62
N VAL A 318 0.68 -24.29 -22.08
CA VAL A 318 -0.46 -25.11 -21.67
C VAL A 318 -1.61 -24.82 -22.62
N LYS A 319 -2.18 -25.86 -23.22
CA LYS A 319 -3.38 -25.74 -24.06
C LYS A 319 -4.57 -26.33 -23.31
N GLY A 320 -5.73 -25.68 -23.39
CA GLY A 320 -6.96 -26.27 -22.90
C GLY A 320 -8.11 -26.14 -23.88
N THR A 321 -9.22 -26.80 -23.57
CA THR A 321 -10.43 -26.87 -24.41
C THR A 321 -11.07 -25.52 -24.73
N GLY A 322 -10.91 -24.53 -23.85
CA GLY A 322 -11.46 -23.19 -24.01
C GLY A 322 -10.50 -22.10 -23.52
N GLY A 323 -9.19 -22.35 -23.61
CA GLY A 323 -8.20 -21.45 -23.03
C GLY A 323 -6.77 -21.85 -23.33
N TYR A 324 -5.84 -21.03 -22.85
CA TYR A 324 -4.41 -21.22 -23.02
C TYR A 324 -3.66 -20.64 -21.82
N GLY A 325 -2.42 -21.05 -21.65
CA GLY A 325 -1.60 -20.54 -20.56
C GLY A 325 -0.16 -20.97 -20.62
N LYS A 326 0.52 -20.74 -19.51
CA LYS A 326 1.91 -21.09 -19.30
C LYS A 326 2.13 -21.67 -17.92
N VAL A 327 3.09 -22.58 -17.82
CA VAL A 327 3.59 -23.13 -16.55
C VAL A 327 5.10 -23.07 -16.53
N GLY A 328 5.69 -22.59 -15.44
CA GLY A 328 7.12 -22.51 -15.27
C GLY A 328 7.50 -22.48 -13.80
N GLY A 329 8.33 -23.43 -13.38
CA GLY A 329 8.85 -23.49 -12.01
C GLY A 329 7.78 -23.22 -10.95
N ASN A 330 7.91 -22.07 -10.28
CA ASN A 330 7.04 -21.68 -9.18
C ASN A 330 5.74 -20.97 -9.58
N ARG A 331 5.44 -20.75 -10.86
CA ARG A 331 4.23 -20.04 -11.28
C ARG A 331 3.55 -20.69 -12.50
N ALA A 332 2.22 -20.68 -12.50
CA ALA A 332 1.42 -21.02 -13.67
C ALA A 332 0.27 -20.02 -13.82
N VAL A 333 -0.02 -19.67 -15.07
CA VAL A 333 -1.11 -18.77 -15.43
C VAL A 333 -1.89 -19.41 -16.58
N TYR A 334 -3.19 -19.57 -16.41
CA TYR A 334 -4.09 -20.10 -17.44
C TYR A 334 -5.29 -19.18 -17.63
N ARG A 335 -5.46 -18.69 -18.86
CA ARG A 335 -6.58 -17.87 -19.31
C ARG A 335 -7.65 -18.78 -19.87
N ALA A 336 -8.84 -18.75 -19.26
CA ALA A 336 -10.03 -19.41 -19.77
C ALA A 336 -11.03 -18.40 -20.35
N VAL A 337 -11.69 -18.80 -21.43
CA VAL A 337 -12.79 -18.04 -22.02
C VAL A 337 -14.11 -18.57 -21.46
N CYS A 338 -14.79 -17.72 -20.70
CA CYS A 338 -16.10 -18.00 -20.11
C CYS A 338 -17.18 -17.12 -20.71
N GLN A 339 -18.45 -17.44 -20.44
CA GLN A 339 -19.58 -16.61 -20.91
C GLN A 339 -19.56 -15.20 -20.30
N THR A 340 -19.04 -15.08 -19.09
CA THR A 340 -18.86 -13.82 -18.35
C THR A 340 -17.65 -13.01 -18.80
N GLY A 341 -16.81 -13.57 -19.68
CA GLY A 341 -15.57 -12.94 -20.13
C GLY A 341 -14.35 -13.83 -19.87
N GLN A 342 -13.19 -13.18 -19.82
CA GLN A 342 -11.91 -13.85 -19.60
C GLN A 342 -11.71 -14.07 -18.10
N VAL A 343 -11.38 -15.30 -17.72
CA VAL A 343 -11.05 -15.67 -16.34
C VAL A 343 -9.60 -16.11 -16.28
N MET A 344 -8.87 -15.62 -15.28
CA MET A 344 -7.49 -16.04 -15.04
C MET A 344 -7.40 -16.98 -13.86
N PHE A 345 -6.74 -18.12 -14.06
CA PHE A 345 -6.36 -19.05 -13.01
C PHE A 345 -4.85 -18.96 -12.82
N VAL A 346 -4.41 -18.52 -11.65
CA VAL A 346 -3.00 -18.32 -11.33
C VAL A 346 -2.64 -19.22 -10.15
N LEU A 347 -1.57 -19.99 -10.29
CA LEU A 347 -0.96 -20.76 -9.21
C LEU A 347 0.45 -20.26 -8.97
N GLU A 348 0.77 -20.01 -7.71
CA GLU A 348 2.09 -19.63 -7.26
C GLU A 348 2.54 -20.58 -6.16
N GLN A 349 3.76 -21.07 -6.27
CA GLN A 349 4.45 -21.80 -5.22
C GLN A 349 5.47 -20.86 -4.59
N LEU A 350 5.07 -20.20 -3.50
CA LEU A 350 5.85 -19.19 -2.81
C LEU A 350 7.12 -19.78 -2.17
N ARG A 351 7.05 -21.05 -1.73
CA ARG A 351 8.16 -21.79 -1.14
C ARG A 351 8.17 -23.25 -1.63
N PRO A 352 9.34 -23.91 -1.67
CA PRO A 352 9.40 -25.36 -1.91
C PRO A 352 8.59 -26.12 -0.87
N ALA A 353 7.78 -27.09 -1.30
CA ALA A 353 6.99 -27.95 -0.41
C ALA A 353 7.86 -29.12 0.07
N GLY A 354 8.79 -28.83 0.98
CA GLY A 354 9.69 -29.80 1.62
C GLY A 354 11.16 -29.75 1.16
N PRO A 355 12.12 -30.29 1.95
CA PRO A 355 13.55 -30.25 1.63
C PRO A 355 13.89 -30.99 0.33
N GLY A 356 14.56 -30.31 -0.60
CA GLY A 356 14.98 -30.90 -1.88
C GLY A 356 13.86 -31.10 -2.91
N THR A 357 12.64 -30.63 -2.63
CA THR A 357 11.54 -30.66 -3.60
C THR A 357 11.71 -29.58 -4.66
N ARG A 358 11.38 -29.91 -5.91
CA ARG A 358 11.35 -28.96 -7.02
C ARG A 358 10.04 -28.18 -6.98
N PHE A 359 10.02 -27.02 -7.64
CA PHE A 359 8.79 -26.30 -7.92
C PHE A 359 7.94 -27.04 -8.98
N SER A 360 7.25 -28.11 -8.56
CA SER A 360 6.35 -28.91 -9.43
C SER A 360 4.87 -28.68 -9.12
N PHE A 361 4.55 -28.02 -8.00
CA PHE A 361 3.16 -27.88 -7.53
C PHE A 361 2.25 -27.25 -8.59
N THR A 362 2.76 -26.26 -9.30
CA THR A 362 2.05 -25.57 -10.37
C THR A 362 1.69 -26.50 -11.52
N HIS A 363 2.61 -27.38 -11.93
CA HIS A 363 2.35 -28.39 -12.95
C HIS A 363 1.35 -29.45 -12.47
N ASP A 364 1.50 -29.90 -11.23
CA ASP A 364 0.73 -31.03 -10.68
C ASP A 364 -0.72 -30.65 -10.34
N LEU A 365 -1.00 -29.39 -10.00
CA LEU A 365 -2.34 -28.95 -9.57
C LEU A 365 -3.10 -28.12 -10.62
N LEU A 366 -2.43 -27.42 -11.53
CA LEU A 366 -3.09 -26.49 -12.48
C LEU A 366 -4.27 -27.13 -13.25
N PRO A 367 -4.16 -28.35 -13.82
CA PRO A 367 -5.28 -28.95 -14.56
C PRO A 367 -6.52 -29.18 -13.70
N ALA A 368 -6.33 -29.70 -12.48
CA ALA A 368 -7.42 -29.99 -11.56
C ALA A 368 -8.03 -28.69 -11.00
N TYR A 369 -7.18 -27.69 -10.70
CA TYR A 369 -7.63 -26.38 -10.24
C TYR A 369 -8.48 -25.67 -11.29
N ALA A 370 -7.96 -25.50 -12.51
CA ALA A 370 -8.67 -24.82 -13.59
C ALA A 370 -10.00 -25.52 -13.93
N ALA A 371 -10.04 -26.86 -13.88
CA ALA A 371 -11.27 -27.60 -14.11
C ALA A 371 -12.31 -27.38 -13.00
N ALA A 372 -11.90 -27.51 -11.73
CA ALA A 372 -12.80 -27.42 -10.59
C ALA A 372 -13.29 -25.98 -10.36
N GLU A 373 -12.43 -24.98 -10.52
CA GLU A 373 -12.84 -23.58 -10.44
C GLU A 373 -13.72 -23.15 -11.61
N ALA A 374 -13.41 -23.58 -12.85
CA ALA A 374 -14.29 -23.32 -13.98
C ALA A 374 -15.69 -23.86 -13.75
N GLU A 375 -15.84 -25.07 -13.19
CA GLU A 375 -17.15 -25.61 -12.81
C GLU A 375 -17.83 -24.75 -11.73
N ARG A 376 -17.09 -24.36 -10.68
CA ARG A 376 -17.62 -23.56 -9.56
C ARG A 376 -18.20 -22.22 -10.03
N ILE A 377 -17.51 -21.54 -10.95
CA ILE A 377 -17.93 -20.22 -11.46
C ILE A 377 -18.86 -20.31 -12.68
N GLY A 378 -19.26 -21.51 -13.09
CA GLY A 378 -20.20 -21.71 -14.21
C GLY A 378 -19.59 -21.55 -15.60
N CYS A 379 -18.27 -21.67 -15.74
CA CYS A 379 -17.60 -21.74 -17.03
C CYS A 379 -17.76 -23.12 -17.70
N ALA A 380 -17.47 -23.19 -18.99
CA ALA A 380 -17.38 -24.47 -19.69
C ALA A 380 -16.22 -25.33 -19.12
N PRO A 381 -16.35 -26.67 -19.11
CA PRO A 381 -15.32 -27.56 -18.58
C PRO A 381 -13.94 -27.32 -19.23
N GLN A 382 -12.92 -27.12 -18.39
CA GLN A 382 -11.54 -26.93 -18.83
C GLN A 382 -10.77 -28.25 -18.75
N LYS A 383 -10.24 -28.72 -19.88
CA LYS A 383 -9.30 -29.85 -19.93
C LYS A 383 -7.97 -29.36 -20.45
N LEU A 384 -6.96 -29.35 -19.59
CA LEU A 384 -5.63 -28.84 -19.90
C LEU A 384 -4.72 -29.98 -20.35
N THR A 385 -3.84 -29.68 -21.29
CA THR A 385 -2.80 -30.56 -21.82
C THR A 385 -1.46 -29.83 -21.82
N PHE A 386 -0.44 -30.50 -21.31
CA PHE A 386 0.94 -30.05 -21.39
C PHE A 386 1.62 -30.63 -22.64
N PRO A 387 2.68 -29.99 -23.15
CA PRO A 387 3.48 -30.56 -24.22
C PRO A 387 4.10 -31.85 -23.70
N THR A 388 3.97 -32.95 -24.45
CA THR A 388 4.77 -34.15 -24.19
C THR A 388 6.24 -33.80 -24.42
N SER A 389 7.04 -33.85 -23.35
CA SER A 389 8.49 -33.65 -23.37
C SER A 389 9.20 -34.75 -24.14
#